data_AF-A0A0Q4J3B5-F1
#
_entry.id   AF-A0A0Q4J3B5-F1
#
_cell.length_a   1.000
_cell.length_b   1.000
_cell.length_c   1.000
_cell.angle_alpha   90.00
_cell.angle_beta   90.00
_cell.angle_gamma   90.00
#
_symmetry.space_group_name_H-M   'P 1'
#
loop_
_entity.id
_entity.type
_entity.pdbx_description
1 polymer ?
#
loop_
_entity_poly.entity_id
_entity_poly.type
_entity_poly.pdbx_seq_one_letter_code
_entity_poly.pdbx_strand_id
1 'polypeptide(L)' 'MAGSRALTRRVKRMEEAGKPRPSLIAVWYGSFDAWVEQEVLPGVENGTLEPDDMVDIVAALRGWEALYAR' A
#
# COMPACT_ATOMS: atom_id res chain seq x y z
N MET A 1 -13.03 33.91 15.06
CA MET A 1 -12.74 32.57 15.63
C MET A 1 -13.20 31.39 14.74
N ALA A 2 -14.15 31.55 13.81
CA ALA A 2 -14.58 30.48 12.88
C ALA A 2 -13.72 30.40 11.59
N GLY A 3 -13.31 31.54 11.05
CA GLY A 3 -12.51 31.62 9.81
C GLY A 3 -11.10 31.02 9.92
N SER A 4 -10.42 31.17 11.06
CA SER A 4 -9.09 30.60 11.29
C SER A 4 -9.11 29.06 11.29
N ARG A 5 -10.12 28.45 11.92
CA ARG A 5 -10.28 26.98 11.94
C ARG A 5 -10.58 26.40 10.55
N ALA A 6 -11.36 27.10 9.73
CA ALA A 6 -11.61 26.70 8.34
C ALA A 6 -10.32 26.75 7.50
N LEU A 7 -9.48 27.76 7.73
CA LEU A 7 -8.19 27.90 7.06
C LEU A 7 -7.21 26.78 7.46
N THR A 8 -7.08 26.49 8.77
CA THR A 8 -6.24 25.38 9.26
C THR A 8 -6.66 24.03 8.69
N ARG A 9 -7.97 23.76 8.56
CA ARG A 9 -8.47 22.51 7.94
C ARG A 9 -8.17 22.41 6.45
N ARG A 10 -8.11 23.54 5.72
CA ARG A 10 -7.75 23.56 4.30
C ARG A 10 -6.26 23.31 4.12
N VAL A 11 -5.42 23.96 4.94
CA VAL A 11 -3.96 23.73 4.96
C VAL A 11 -3.65 22.27 5.26
N LYS A 12 -4.24 21.69 6.31
CA LYS A 12 -4.06 20.27 6.66
C LYS A 12 -4.45 19.33 5.51
N ARG A 13 -5.57 19.60 4.81
CA ARG A 13 -5.98 18.81 3.64
C ARG A 13 -5.02 18.93 2.46
N MET A 14 -4.43 20.12 2.24
CA MET A 14 -3.43 20.32 1.19
C MET A 14 -2.11 19.64 1.54
N GLU A 15 -1.70 19.68 2.81
CA GLU A 15 -0.54 18.94 3.32
C GLU A 15 -0.73 17.41 3.27
N GLU A 16 -1.95 16.92 3.46
CA GLU A 16 -2.28 15.49 3.37
C GLU A 16 -2.50 15.00 1.93
N ALA A 17 -2.88 15.88 1.01
CA ALA A 17 -3.12 15.52 -0.39
C ALA A 17 -1.83 15.18 -1.15
N GLY A 18 -0.68 15.71 -0.71
CA GLY A 18 0.63 15.41 -1.28
C GLY A 18 1.39 14.30 -0.56
N LYS A 19 0.80 13.65 0.44
CA LYS A 19 1.47 12.57 1.16
C LYS A 19 1.21 11.23 0.46
N PRO A 20 2.26 10.42 0.21
CA PRO A 20 2.09 8.99 -0.06
C PRO A 20 1.06 8.39 0.88
N ARG A 21 -0.03 7.86 0.33
CA ARG A 21 -0.93 7.04 1.12
C ARG A 21 -0.37 5.63 1.13
N PRO A 22 -0.05 5.06 2.30
CA PRO A 22 0.43 3.68 2.33
C PRO A 22 -0.62 2.77 1.69
N SER A 23 -0.16 1.80 0.90
CA SER A 23 -1.05 0.80 0.32
C SER A 23 -1.73 0.00 1.46
N LEU A 24 -2.88 -0.60 1.18
CA LEU A 24 -3.53 -1.47 2.16
C LEU A 24 -2.65 -2.66 2.55
N ILE A 25 -1.83 -3.16 1.62
CA ILE A 25 -0.86 -4.23 1.88
C ILE A 25 0.16 -3.77 2.93
N ALA A 26 0.76 -2.59 2.74
CA ALA A 26 1.70 -2.02 3.71
C ALA A 26 1.03 -1.72 5.07
N VAL A 27 -0.24 -1.31 5.08
CA VAL A 27 -0.98 -1.07 6.32
C VAL A 27 -1.26 -2.36 7.09
N TRP A 28 -1.65 -3.44 6.39
CA TRP A 28 -2.05 -4.68 7.04
C TRP A 28 -0.86 -5.56 7.43
N TYR A 29 0.19 -5.59 6.62
CA TYR A 29 1.35 -6.46 6.80
C TYR A 29 2.60 -5.72 7.29
N GLY A 30 2.53 -4.40 7.45
CA GLY A 30 3.66 -3.54 7.84
C GLY A 30 4.57 -3.15 6.66
N SER A 31 4.69 -4.01 5.65
CA SER A 31 5.31 -3.70 4.36
C SER A 31 4.82 -4.65 3.27
N PHE A 32 5.05 -4.29 2.02
CA PHE A 32 4.77 -5.17 0.89
C PHE A 32 5.63 -6.44 0.93
N ASP A 33 6.90 -6.31 1.30
CA ASP A 33 7.82 -7.46 1.41
C ASP A 33 7.38 -8.43 2.51
N ALA A 34 6.89 -7.91 3.64
CA ALA A 34 6.36 -8.73 4.72
C ALA A 34 5.12 -9.53 4.28
N TRP A 35 4.26 -8.96 3.44
CA TRP A 35 3.13 -9.71 2.85
C TRP A 35 3.60 -10.85 1.94
N VAL A 36 4.62 -10.62 1.10
CA VAL A 36 5.19 -11.67 0.24
C VAL A 36 5.76 -12.81 1.08
N GLU A 37 6.51 -12.50 2.14
CA GLU A 37 7.10 -13.50 3.03
C GLU A 37 6.08 -14.26 3.88
N GLN A 38 5.02 -13.60 4.34
CA GLN A 38 4.07 -14.20 5.28
C GLN A 38 2.92 -14.96 4.60
N GLU A 39 2.53 -14.54 3.39
CA GLU A 39 1.33 -15.08 2.71
C GLU A 39 1.66 -15.72 1.36
N VAL A 40 2.40 -15.01 0.50
CA VAL A 40 2.63 -15.47 -0.88
C VAL A 40 3.57 -16.67 -0.90
N LEU A 41 4.73 -16.57 -0.27
CA LEU A 41 5.72 -17.65 -0.21
C LEU A 41 5.13 -18.92 0.43
N PRO A 42 4.52 -18.87 1.62
CA PRO A 42 3.90 -20.05 2.22
C PRO A 42 2.76 -20.63 1.37
N GLY A 43 1.96 -19.77 0.72
CA GLY A 43 0.89 -20.21 -0.18
C GLY A 43 1.40 -20.92 -1.45
N VAL A 44 2.53 -20.48 -1.99
CA VAL A 44 3.21 -21.17 -3.10
C VAL A 44 3.81 -22.49 -2.62
N GLU A 45 4.50 -22.49 -1.48
CA GLU A 45 5.14 -23.68 -0.92
C GLU A 45 4.15 -24.79 -0.57
N ASN A 46 2.95 -24.44 -0.09
CA ASN A 46 1.91 -25.40 0.26
C ASN A 46 0.96 -25.75 -0.91
N GLY A 47 1.18 -25.15 -2.09
CA GLY A 47 0.41 -25.40 -3.31
C GLY A 47 -0.99 -24.77 -3.33
N THR A 48 -1.30 -23.85 -2.41
CA THR A 48 -2.55 -23.06 -2.43
C THR A 48 -2.50 -21.99 -3.52
N LEU A 49 -1.30 -21.51 -3.86
CA LEU A 49 -1.06 -20.50 -4.88
C LEU A 49 -0.19 -21.08 -6.00
N GLU A 50 -0.52 -20.77 -7.24
CA GLU A 50 0.28 -21.15 -8.40
C GLU A 50 1.52 -20.24 -8.50
N PRO A 51 2.76 -20.78 -8.46
CA PRO A 51 3.98 -19.98 -8.48
C PRO A 51 4.06 -19.01 -9.66
N ASP A 52 3.74 -19.47 -10.87
CA ASP A 52 3.89 -18.67 -12.09
C ASP A 52 2.93 -17.46 -12.09
N ASP A 53 1.66 -17.67 -11.70
CA ASP A 53 0.68 -16.59 -11.59
C ASP A 53 1.08 -15.57 -10.51
N MET A 54 1.61 -16.05 -9.38
CA MET A 54 2.00 -15.18 -8.26
C MET A 54 3.15 -14.24 -8.62
N VAL A 55 4.06 -14.62 -9.53
CA VAL A 55 5.13 -13.73 -10.01
C VAL A 55 4.53 -12.49 -10.69
N ASP A 56 3.59 -12.69 -11.61
CA ASP A 56 2.95 -11.61 -12.35
C ASP A 56 2.10 -10.72 -11.44
N ILE A 57 1.35 -11.33 -10.51
CA ILE A 57 0.52 -10.60 -9.54
C ILE A 57 1.39 -9.73 -8.62
N VAL A 58 2.46 -10.29 -8.06
CA VAL A 58 3.39 -9.56 -7.18
C VAL A 58 4.03 -8.40 -7.94
N ALA A 59 4.48 -8.62 -9.18
CA ALA A 59 5.06 -7.57 -10.01
C ALA A 59 4.07 -6.44 -10.32
N ALA A 60 2.83 -6.76 -10.68
CA ALA A 60 1.79 -5.78 -10.97
C ALA A 60 1.45 -4.93 -9.73
N LEU A 61 1.28 -5.57 -8.57
CA LEU A 61 0.97 -4.89 -7.33
C LEU A 61 2.14 -4.01 -6.84
N ARG A 62 3.39 -4.45 -7.02
CA ARG A 62 4.58 -3.64 -6.73
C ARG A 62 4.64 -2.40 -7.62
N GLY A 63 4.28 -2.53 -8.88
CA GLY A 63 4.14 -1.40 -9.81
C GLY A 63 3.09 -0.39 -9.34
N TRP A 64 1.94 -0.87 -8.85
CA TRP A 64 0.91 0.00 -8.30
C TRP A 64 1.34 0.72 -7.02
N GLU A 65 2.04 0.05 -6.10
CA GLU A 65 2.62 0.73 -4.93
C GLU A 65 3.56 1.86 -5.35
N ALA A 66 4.42 1.63 -6.34
CA ALA A 66 5.37 2.63 -6.81
C ALA A 66 4.69 3.88 -7.40
N LEU A 67 3.46 3.74 -7.93
CA LEU A 67 2.68 4.81 -8.55
C LEU A 67 1.78 5.55 -7.56
N TYR A 68 1.21 4.85 -6.58
CA TYR A 68 0.13 5.40 -5.74
C TYR A 68 0.44 5.49 -4.25
N ALA A 69 1.47 4.77 -3.78
CA ALA A 69 1.92 4.79 -2.39
C ALA A 69 3.18 5.63 -2.18
N ARG A 70 3.50 6.52 -3.14
CA ARG A 70 4.68 7.40 -3.16
C ARG A 70 4.36 8.86 -2.84
#